data_AF-A0A4U9TKC3-F1
#
_entry.id   AF-A0A4U9TKC3-F1
#
_cell.length_a   1.000
_cell.length_b   1.000
_cell.length_c   1.000
_cell.angle_alpha   90.00
_cell.angle_beta   90.00
_cell.angle_gamma   90.00
#
_symmetry.space_group_name_H-M   'P 1'
#
loop_
_entity.id
_entity.type
_entity.pdbx_description
1 polymer ?
#
loop_
_entity_poly.entity_id
_entity_poly.type
_entity_poly.pdbx_seq_one_letter_code
_entity_poly.pdbx_strand_id
1 'polypeptide(L)' 'MKPSIVAKLEALQERHEEVQALLGDAGVIADQDRFRGLSREYAQLTDVSRCFLEWRQVQDDPRHGRNDAGRSGNA' A
#
# COMPACT_ATOMS: atom_id res chain seq x y z
N MET A 1 12.47 -13.33 1.27
CA MET A 1 11.26 -13.83 0.57
C MET A 1 11.66 -14.50 -0.74
N LYS A 2 10.86 -15.44 -1.27
CA LYS A 2 11.10 -15.97 -2.63
C LYS A 2 10.94 -14.83 -3.66
N PRO A 3 11.83 -14.69 -4.65
CA PRO A 3 11.75 -13.62 -5.65
C PRO A 3 10.41 -13.59 -6.40
N SER A 4 9.81 -14.76 -6.61
CA SER A 4 8.52 -14.90 -7.28
C SER A 4 7.33 -14.35 -6.50
N ILE A 5 7.42 -14.23 -5.18
CA ILE A 5 6.38 -13.61 -4.34
C ILE A 5 6.53 -12.10 -4.38
N VAL A 6 7.77 -11.60 -4.34
CA VAL A 6 8.07 -10.16 -4.43
C VAL A 6 7.56 -9.59 -5.75
N ALA A 7 7.84 -10.25 -6.88
CA ALA A 7 7.33 -9.83 -8.18
C ALA A 7 5.79 -9.78 -8.26
N LYS A 8 5.10 -10.69 -7.56
CA LYS A 8 3.63 -10.66 -7.48
C LYS A 8 3.11 -9.50 -6.63
N LEU A 9 3.80 -9.19 -5.53
CA LEU A 9 3.45 -8.05 -4.68
C LEU A 9 3.71 -6.71 -5.38
N GLU A 10 4.77 -6.61 -6.18
CA GLU A 10 5.02 -5.45 -7.04
C GLU A 10 3.89 -5.27 -8.07
N ALA A 11 3.47 -6.34 -8.75
CA ALA A 11 2.33 -6.28 -9.67
C ALA A 11 1.02 -5.89 -8.98
N LEU A 12 0.80 -6.35 -7.73
CA LEU A 12 -0.36 -5.95 -6.93
C LEU A 12 -0.28 -4.47 -6.51
N GLN A 13 0.92 -3.97 -6.23
CA GLN A 13 1.16 -2.56 -5.91
C GLN A 13 0.89 -1.66 -7.12
N GLU A 14 1.35 -2.03 -8.31
CA GLU A 14 1.03 -1.31 -9.55
C GLU A 14 -0.48 -1.23 -9.77
N ARG A 15 -1.17 -2.36 -9.58
CA ARG A 15 -2.64 -2.41 -9.67
C ARG A 15 -3.33 -1.52 -8.63
N HIS A 16 -2.80 -1.45 -7.41
CA HIS A 16 -3.32 -0.56 -6.36
C HIS A 16 -3.24 0.91 -6.78
N GLU A 17 -2.12 1.33 -7.37
CA GLU A 17 -1.94 2.70 -7.89
C GLU A 17 -2.87 3.00 -9.07
N GLU A 18 -3.04 2.05 -9.99
CA GLU A 18 -4.00 2.18 -11.10
C GLU A 18 -5.43 2.36 -10.59
N VAL A 19 -5.87 1.52 -9.65
CA VAL A 19 -7.20 1.62 -9.06
C VAL A 19 -7.37 2.94 -8.31
N GLN A 20 -6.32 3.41 -7.62
CA GLN A 20 -6.34 4.73 -6.98
C GLN A 20 -6.55 5.86 -7.99
N ALA A 21 -5.84 5.82 -9.12
CA ALA A 21 -5.98 6.80 -10.19
C ALA A 21 -7.39 6.75 -10.80
N LEU A 22 -7.93 5.56 -11.02
CA LEU A 22 -9.30 5.37 -11.51
C LEU A 22 -10.35 5.89 -10.52
N LEU A 23 -10.14 5.75 -9.21
CA LEU A 23 -11.04 6.31 -8.20
C LEU A 23 -11.03 7.84 -8.16
N GLY A 24 -9.97 8.48 -8.65
CA GLY A 24 -9.89 9.93 -8.84
C GLY A 24 -10.45 10.43 -10.18
N ASP A 25 -10.76 9.53 -11.11
CA ASP A 25 -11.28 9.88 -12.43
C ASP A 25 -12.76 10.27 -12.37
N ALA A 26 -13.10 11.44 -12.93
CA ALA A 26 -14.46 11.97 -12.90
C ALA A 26 -15.48 11.07 -13.63
N GLY A 27 -15.06 10.34 -14.66
CA GLY A 27 -15.91 9.39 -15.37
C GLY A 27 -16.24 8.15 -14.53
N VAL A 28 -15.28 7.68 -13.73
CA VAL A 28 -15.50 6.60 -12.76
C VAL A 28 -16.35 7.08 -11.58
N ILE A 29 -16.10 8.28 -11.05
CA ILE A 29 -16.88 8.85 -9.94
C ILE A 29 -18.36 9.02 -10.34
N ALA A 30 -18.62 9.37 -11.60
CA ALA A 30 -19.97 9.47 -12.15
C ALA A 30 -20.68 8.10 -12.26
N ASP A 31 -19.93 7.01 -12.43
CA ASP A 31 -20.45 5.63 -12.46
C ASP A 31 -20.36 4.99 -11.07
N GLN A 32 -21.46 5.07 -10.32
CA GLN A 32 -21.53 4.59 -8.93
C GLN A 32 -21.24 3.09 -8.78
N ASP A 33 -21.59 2.26 -9.76
CA ASP A 33 -21.35 0.82 -9.67
C ASP A 33 -19.86 0.50 -9.89
N ARG A 34 -19.23 1.16 -10.87
CA ARG A 34 -17.77 1.06 -11.07
C ARG A 34 -17.00 1.64 -9.88
N PHE A 35 -17.39 2.80 -9.37
CA PHE A 35 -16.75 3.43 -8.21
C PHE A 35 -16.81 2.52 -6.98
N ARG A 36 -17.95 1.88 -6.71
CA ARG A 36 -18.10 0.92 -5.60
C ARG A 36 -17.26 -0.33 -5.81
N GLY A 37 -17.21 -0.86 -7.03
CA GLY A 37 -16.37 -2.01 -7.38
C GLY A 37 -14.88 -1.72 -7.14
N LEU A 38 -14.41 -0.61 -7.70
CA LEU A 38 -13.03 -0.15 -7.57
C LEU A 38 -12.68 0.24 -6.13
N SER A 39 -13.61 0.81 -5.36
CA SER A 39 -13.38 1.15 -3.95
C SER A 39 -13.17 -0.11 -3.10
N ARG A 40 -13.92 -1.19 -3.39
CA ARG A 40 -13.73 -2.48 -2.71
C ARG A 40 -12.40 -3.12 -3.09
N GLU A 41 -12.04 -3.07 -4.38
CA GLU A 41 -10.75 -3.56 -4.86
C GLU A 41 -9.59 -2.78 -4.22
N TYR A 42 -9.68 -1.45 -4.19
CA TYR A 42 -8.70 -0.58 -3.53
C TYR A 42 -8.52 -0.92 -2.06
N ALA A 43 -9.61 -1.11 -1.32
CA ALA A 43 -9.53 -1.47 0.10
C ALA A 43 -8.82 -2.81 0.32
N GLN A 44 -9.13 -3.82 -0.51
CA GLN A 44 -8.48 -5.14 -0.42
C GLN A 44 -6.97 -5.07 -0.76
N LEU A 45 -6.62 -4.25 -1.75
CA LEU A 45 -5.23 -4.07 -2.16
C LEU A 45 -4.45 -3.20 -1.17
N THR A 46 -5.10 -2.27 -0.47
CA THR A 46 -4.44 -1.34 0.47
C THR A 46 -3.74 -2.07 1.61
N ASP A 47 -4.36 -3.10 2.18
CA ASP A 47 -3.76 -3.87 3.27
C ASP A 47 -2.52 -4.65 2.80
N VAL A 48 -2.58 -5.22 1.60
CA VAL A 48 -1.47 -5.96 0.99
C VAL A 48 -0.32 -5.01 0.63
N SER A 49 -0.63 -3.88 0.00
CA SER A 49 0.33 -2.82 -0.33
C SER A 49 1.01 -2.28 0.92
N ARG A 50 0.27 -2.03 2.01
CA ARG A 50 0.84 -1.58 3.30
C ARG A 50 1.80 -2.61 3.87
N CYS A 51 1.40 -3.87 3.98
CA CYS A 51 2.29 -4.94 4.47
C CYS A 51 3.54 -5.07 3.61
N PHE A 52 3.42 -4.92 2.29
CA PHE A 52 4.58 -4.98 1.40
C PHE A 52 5.53 -3.79 1.59
N LEU A 53 4.99 -2.57 1.75
CA LEU A 53 5.78 -1.37 2.04
C LEU A 53 6.50 -1.47 3.38
N GLU A 54 5.81 -1.91 4.43
CA GLU A 54 6.42 -2.15 5.76
C GLU A 54 7.53 -3.19 5.68
N TRP A 55 7.29 -4.30 4.98
CA TRP A 55 8.33 -5.31 4.75
C TRP A 55 9.52 -4.72 4.00
N ARG A 56 9.28 -3.96 2.93
CA ARG A 56 10.34 -3.31 2.15
C ARG A 56 11.15 -2.35 3.01
N GLN A 57 10.48 -1.56 3.84
CA GLN A 57 11.13 -0.65 4.79
C GLN A 57 12.01 -1.38 5.78
N VAL A 58 11.56 -2.52 6.34
CA VAL A 58 12.39 -3.34 7.26
C VAL A 58 13.58 -3.98 6.54
N GLN A 59 13.44 -4.34 5.26
CA GLN A 59 14.56 -4.91 4.48
C GLN A 59 15.57 -3.85 4.05
N ASP A 60 15.10 -2.65 3.69
CA ASP A 60 15.91 -1.53 3.20
C ASP A 60 16.46 -0.66 4.34
N ASP A 61 16.03 -0.92 5.58
CA ASP A 61 16.59 -0.33 6.81
C ASP A 61 17.68 -1.26 7.40
N PRO A 62 18.98 -1.05 7.08
CA PRO A 62 20.08 -1.75 7.76
C PRO A 62 20.28 -1.30 9.22
N ARG A 63 19.46 -0.36 9.72
CA ARG A 63 19.64 0.37 10.99
C ARG A 63 18.45 0.26 11.94
N HIS A 64 17.53 -0.68 11.76
CA HIS A 64 16.64 -1.10 12.87
C HIS A 64 17.35 -2.00 13.90
N GLY A 65 18.58 -1.62 14.23
CA GLY A 65 19.15 -1.79 15.55
C GLY A 65 19.23 -0.41 16.19
N ARG A 66 18.26 -0.10 17.07
CA ARG A 66 18.24 1.02 18.03
C ARG A 66 17.71 2.36 17.50
N ASN A 67 16.40 2.62 17.70
CA ASN A 67 15.92 3.85 18.37
C ASN A 67 14.40 3.86 18.57
N ASP A 68 13.94 3.07 19.55
CA ASP A 68 12.70 3.34 20.31
C ASP A 68 12.96 4.33 21.46
N ALA A 69 13.88 5.29 21.28
CA ALA A 69 14.26 6.27 22.29
C ALA A 69 13.91 7.68 21.78
N GLY A 70 12.65 8.07 21.91
CA GLY A 70 12.23 9.43 21.55
C GLY A 70 10.85 9.85 22.06
N ARG A 71 9.99 8.92 22.51
CA ARG A 71 8.71 9.27 23.11
C ARG A 71 8.81 9.35 24.64
N SER A 72 9.70 10.19 25.14
CA SER A 72 9.67 10.66 26.52
C SER A 72 10.19 12.09 26.57
N GLY A 73 9.31 13.03 26.91
CA GLY A 73 9.70 14.38 27.35
C GLY A 73 9.10 15.52 26.54
N ASN A 74 7.89 15.94 26.91
CA ASN A 74 7.61 17.28 27.46
C ASN A 74 6.11 17.27 27.86
N ALA A 75 5.77 17.23 29.15
CA ALA A 75 5.76 18.38 30.07
C ALA A 75 4.80 19.48 29.58
#